data_AF-A0A8B8PXW7-F1
#
_entry.id   AF-A0A8B8PXW7-F1
#
_cell.length_a   1.000
_cell.length_b   1.000
_cell.length_c   1.000
_cell.angle_alpha   90.00
_cell.angle_beta   90.00
_cell.angle_gamma   90.00
#
_symmetry.space_group_name_H-M   'P 1'
#
loop_
_entity.id
_entity.type
_entity.pdbx_description
1 polymer ?
#
loop_
_entity_poly.entity_id
_entity_poly.type
_entity_poly.pdbx_seq_one_letter_code
_entity_poly.pdbx_strand_id
1 'polypeptide(L)'
;MLRSQALIAYQRNNNGSMSVYTSSSVDSYATMQPEGRLKYRVLGMSATFEKDSEMTIFAPVHLTSDMVTIDQVWQEDPLNGRGDGLSMHATSGDHITSFGTLNLVTDSTS
;
A
#
# COMPACT_ATOMS: atom_id res chain seq x y z
N MET A 1 -7.00 7.03 3.55
CA MET A 1 -5.71 6.61 4.11
C MET A 1 -5.72 6.54 5.64
N LEU A 2 -6.03 7.62 6.37
CA LEU A 2 -5.91 7.58 7.85
C LEU A 2 -6.71 6.44 8.49
N ARG A 3 -6.11 5.81 9.51
CA ARG A 3 -6.61 4.65 10.27
C ARG A 3 -6.78 3.37 9.44
N SER A 4 -6.21 3.32 8.24
CA SER A 4 -6.15 2.09 7.45
C SER A 4 -4.94 1.24 7.84
N GLN A 5 -4.94 0.03 7.30
CA GLN A 5 -3.77 -0.83 7.17
C GLN A 5 -3.21 -0.69 5.76
N ALA A 6 -1.91 -0.92 5.56
CA ALA A 6 -1.29 -0.70 4.25
C ALA A 6 -0.33 -1.82 3.84
N LEU A 7 -0.34 -2.13 2.55
CA LEU A 7 0.77 -2.76 1.85
C LEU A 7 1.64 -1.64 1.28
N ILE A 8 2.95 -1.74 1.45
CA ILE A 8 3.88 -0.69 1.06
C ILE A 8 4.98 -1.31 0.24
N ALA A 9 5.27 -0.68 -0.90
CA ALA A 9 6.43 -1.01 -1.70
C ALA A 9 7.12 0.25 -2.22
N TYR A 10 8.44 0.20 -2.28
CA TYR A 10 9.25 1.21 -2.94
C TYR A 10 10.61 0.66 -3.35
N GLN A 11 11.24 1.34 -4.30
CA GLN A 11 12.60 1.04 -4.70
C GLN A 11 13.60 1.80 -3.82
N ARG A 12 14.57 1.10 -3.23
CA ARG A 12 15.62 1.72 -2.41
C ARG A 12 16.57 2.54 -3.27
N ASN A 13 16.88 3.74 -2.81
CA ASN A 13 17.68 4.71 -3.57
C ASN A 13 19.14 4.27 -3.72
N ASN A 14 19.65 3.48 -2.77
CA ASN A 14 21.06 3.07 -2.71
C ASN A 14 21.45 1.96 -3.69
N ASN A 15 20.52 1.07 -4.05
CA ASN A 15 20.84 -0.16 -4.80
C ASN A 15 19.73 -0.60 -5.77
N GLY A 16 18.62 0.13 -5.87
CA GLY A 16 17.52 -0.23 -6.76
C GLY A 16 16.74 -1.48 -6.33
N SER A 17 17.01 -2.04 -5.15
CA SER A 17 16.29 -3.19 -4.62
C SER A 17 14.88 -2.80 -4.17
N MET A 18 13.96 -3.75 -4.25
CA MET A 18 12.59 -3.55 -3.80
C MET A 18 12.47 -3.75 -2.29
N SER A 19 11.83 -2.79 -1.63
CA SER A 19 11.32 -2.94 -0.26
C SER A 19 9.83 -3.27 -0.36
N VAL A 20 9.35 -4.28 0.35
CA VAL A 20 7.92 -4.61 0.44
C VAL A 20 7.58 -5.06 1.85
N TYR A 21 6.58 -4.44 2.46
CA TYR A 21 6.15 -4.76 3.82
C TYR A 21 4.71 -4.32 4.08
N THR A 22 4.21 -4.68 5.27
CA THR A 22 2.90 -4.26 5.76
C THR A 22 3.06 -3.21 6.85
N SER A 23 2.12 -2.26 6.94
CA SER A 23 1.99 -1.31 8.06
C SER A 23 0.66 -1.54 8.78
N SER A 24 0.71 -1.69 10.10
CA SER A 24 -0.47 -2.02 10.92
C SER A 24 -1.40 -0.84 11.18
N SER A 25 -0.90 0.40 11.04
CA SER A 25 -1.71 1.60 11.18
C SER A 25 -1.12 2.76 10.38
N VAL A 26 -1.99 3.49 9.70
CA VAL A 26 -1.67 4.75 9.03
C VAL A 26 -2.23 5.93 9.83
N ASP A 27 -1.44 6.50 10.72
CA ASP A 27 -1.95 7.47 11.71
C ASP A 27 -1.83 8.95 11.31
N SER A 28 -1.05 9.25 10.28
CA SER A 28 -0.74 10.61 9.84
C SER A 28 -0.44 10.64 8.34
N TYR A 29 -0.63 11.78 7.69
CA TYR A 29 -0.12 12.03 6.32
C TYR A 29 1.40 12.17 6.29
N ALA A 30 2.00 12.63 7.39
CA ALA A 30 3.44 12.63 7.61
C ALA A 30 3.77 11.42 8.49
N THR A 31 3.93 10.26 7.85
CA THR A 31 4.22 9.00 8.52
C THR A 31 5.39 8.32 7.82
N MET A 32 6.27 7.71 8.62
CA MET A 32 7.32 6.84 8.08
C MET A 32 6.80 5.45 7.71
N GLN A 33 5.52 5.18 7.98
CA GLN A 33 4.84 3.89 7.85
C GLN A 33 5.66 2.74 8.46
N PRO A 34 5.74 2.64 9.79
CA PRO A 34 6.51 1.57 10.41
C PRO A 34 5.96 0.19 10.01
N GLU A 35 6.87 -0.79 9.86
CA GLU A 35 6.48 -2.17 9.63
C GLU A 35 5.58 -2.68 10.76
N GLY A 36 4.48 -3.32 10.39
CA GLY A 36 3.48 -3.82 11.31
C GLY A 36 2.56 -4.83 10.64
N ARG A 37 2.08 -5.81 11.41
CA ARG A 37 1.25 -6.89 10.87
C ARG A 37 -0.17 -6.38 10.60
N LEU A 38 -0.71 -6.75 9.44
CA LEU A 38 -2.13 -6.52 9.15
C LEU A 38 -3.01 -7.43 10.02
N LYS A 39 -4.28 -7.04 10.14
CA LYS A 39 -5.33 -7.86 10.76
C LYS A 39 -5.50 -9.17 10.01
N TYR A 40 -5.32 -9.14 8.69
CA TYR A 40 -5.36 -10.30 7.81
C TYR A 40 -3.95 -10.83 7.56
N ARG A 41 -3.83 -12.14 7.37
CA ARG A 41 -2.53 -12.74 7.07
C ARG A 41 -2.20 -12.49 5.60
N VAL A 42 -1.05 -11.87 5.35
CA VAL A 42 -0.46 -11.71 4.02
C VAL A 42 0.81 -12.55 3.94
N LEU A 43 0.98 -13.32 2.87
CA LEU A 43 2.12 -14.23 2.69
C LEU A 43 2.83 -13.97 1.37
N GLY A 44 4.14 -14.29 1.30
CA GLY A 44 4.88 -14.35 0.03
C GLY A 44 4.92 -13.03 -0.73
N MET A 45 4.98 -11.90 -0.01
CA MET A 45 4.95 -10.59 -0.65
C MET A 45 6.17 -10.33 -1.51
N SER A 46 5.96 -9.77 -2.68
CA SER A 46 7.00 -9.24 -3.55
C SER A 46 6.50 -7.96 -4.23
N ALA A 47 7.41 -7.21 -4.83
CA ALA A 47 7.05 -6.06 -5.65
C ALA A 47 7.99 -5.96 -6.85
N THR A 48 7.50 -5.35 -7.92
CA THR A 48 8.28 -5.00 -9.11
C THR A 48 8.09 -3.52 -9.42
N PHE A 49 9.13 -2.91 -9.98
CA PHE A 49 9.08 -1.55 -10.51
C PHE A 49 9.48 -1.58 -11.97
N GLU A 50 8.56 -1.22 -12.85
CA GLU A 50 8.74 -1.30 -14.31
C GLU A 50 9.17 0.04 -14.90
N LYS A 51 9.62 0.03 -16.17
CA LYS A 51 10.21 1.21 -16.83
C LYS A 51 9.27 2.40 -16.93
N ASP A 52 7.96 2.18 -16.89
CA ASP A 52 6.94 3.23 -16.99
C ASP A 52 6.55 3.83 -15.63
N SER A 53 7.41 3.66 -14.62
CA SER A 53 7.19 4.09 -13.24
C SER A 53 6.00 3.40 -12.55
N GLU A 54 5.67 2.20 -13.02
CA GLU A 54 4.60 1.38 -12.44
C GLU A 54 5.15 0.51 -11.31
N MET A 55 4.50 0.60 -10.15
CA MET A 55 4.76 -0.22 -8.98
C MET A 55 3.68 -1.29 -8.84
N THR A 56 4.08 -2.56 -8.88
CA THR A 56 3.16 -3.70 -8.69
C THR A 56 3.53 -4.45 -7.43
N ILE A 57 2.55 -4.64 -6.54
CA ILE A 57 2.70 -5.44 -5.31
C ILE A 57 1.97 -6.77 -5.49
N PHE A 58 2.69 -7.87 -5.30
CA PHE A 58 2.11 -9.21 -5.24
C PHE A 58 1.96 -9.61 -3.78
N ALA A 59 0.72 -9.74 -3.31
CA ALA A 59 0.42 -10.00 -1.90
C ALA A 59 -0.79 -10.92 -1.73
N PRO A 60 -0.59 -12.25 -1.67
CA PRO A 60 -1.62 -13.20 -1.27
C PRO A 60 -2.22 -12.86 0.10
N VAL A 61 -3.48 -12.41 0.11
CA VAL A 61 -4.24 -12.12 1.34
C VAL A 61 -5.11 -13.31 1.72
N HIS A 62 -4.97 -13.80 2.94
CA HIS A 62 -5.87 -14.80 3.50
C HIS A 62 -7.11 -14.13 4.05
N LEU A 63 -8.20 -14.25 3.30
CA LEU A 63 -9.52 -13.77 3.66
C LEU A 63 -10.24 -14.83 4.49
N THR A 64 -11.02 -14.39 5.48
CA THR A 64 -11.92 -15.23 6.25
C THR A 64 -13.30 -15.23 5.58
N SER A 65 -14.09 -16.29 5.78
CA SER A 65 -15.37 -16.49 5.07
C SER A 65 -16.45 -15.45 5.39
N ASP A 66 -16.25 -14.67 6.45
CA ASP A 66 -17.10 -13.55 6.86
C ASP A 66 -16.75 -12.24 6.14
N MET A 67 -15.66 -12.20 5.36
CA MET A 67 -15.23 -11.01 4.65
C MET A 67 -15.87 -10.94 3.26
N VAL A 68 -16.88 -10.07 3.12
CA VAL A 68 -17.62 -9.88 1.86
C VAL A 68 -17.09 -8.69 1.06
N THR A 69 -16.64 -7.63 1.74
CA THR A 69 -16.17 -6.41 1.11
C THR A 69 -14.84 -5.90 1.70
N ILE A 70 -14.06 -5.19 0.89
CA ILE A 70 -12.85 -4.47 1.30
C ILE A 70 -12.91 -3.05 0.75
N ASP A 71 -12.70 -2.06 1.61
CA ASP A 71 -12.41 -0.70 1.18
C ASP A 71 -10.92 -0.60 0.86
N GLN A 72 -10.60 -0.24 -0.38
CA GLN A 72 -9.24 -0.03 -0.85
C GLN A 72 -9.01 1.44 -1.15
N VAL A 73 -7.78 1.89 -0.91
CA VAL A 73 -7.28 3.20 -1.30
C VAL A 73 -5.91 2.98 -1.93
N TRP A 74 -5.67 3.61 -3.07
CA TRP A 74 -4.34 3.65 -3.68
C TRP A 74 -3.72 5.03 -3.47
N GLN A 75 -2.45 5.07 -3.06
CA GLN A 75 -1.68 6.29 -2.87
C GLN A 75 -0.30 6.07 -3.47
N GLU A 76 0.26 7.11 -4.09
CA GLU A 76 1.64 7.17 -4.54
C GLU A 76 2.31 8.40 -3.95
N ASP A 77 3.55 8.28 -3.49
CA ASP A 77 4.21 9.37 -2.78
C ASP A 77 5.72 9.42 -3.03
N PRO A 78 6.32 10.61 -2.95
CA PRO A 78 7.76 10.75 -3.07
C PRO A 78 8.50 10.01 -1.95
N LEU A 79 9.65 9.45 -2.29
CA LEU A 79 10.61 8.99 -1.29
C LEU A 79 11.40 10.18 -0.72
N ASN A 80 11.80 10.08 0.54
CA ASN A 80 12.71 11.05 1.13
C ASN A 80 14.09 10.91 0.45
N GLY A 81 14.50 11.88 -0.37
CA GLY A 81 15.66 11.77 -1.27
C GLY A 81 17.04 11.53 -0.63
N ARG A 82 17.14 11.25 0.68
CA ARG A 82 18.38 10.93 1.41
C ARG A 82 18.29 9.68 2.29
N GLY A 83 17.11 9.09 2.46
CA GLY A 83 16.89 7.87 3.22
C GLY A 83 16.09 6.88 2.39
N ASP A 84 16.08 5.61 2.73
CA ASP A 84 15.15 4.65 2.17
C ASP A 84 13.81 4.78 2.93
N GLY A 85 13.11 5.91 2.80
CA GLY A 85 11.90 6.21 3.58
C GLY A 85 10.84 7.01 2.83
N LEU A 86 9.62 6.94 3.32
CA LEU A 86 8.46 7.63 2.73
C LEU A 86 8.44 9.11 3.13
N SER A 87 8.03 9.97 2.19
CA SER A 87 7.75 11.38 2.45
C SER A 87 6.28 11.57 2.85
N MET A 88 5.92 12.80 3.20
CA MET A 88 4.53 13.18 3.44
C MET A 88 3.70 12.96 2.18
N HIS A 89 2.53 12.37 2.36
CA HIS A 89 1.58 12.18 1.28
C HIS A 89 1.06 13.52 0.75
N ALA A 90 0.86 13.61 -0.56
CA ALA A 90 0.18 14.77 -1.12
C ALA A 90 -1.28 14.80 -0.63
N THR A 91 -1.81 15.99 -0.35
CA THR A 91 -3.20 16.15 0.13
C THR A 91 -4.14 16.68 -0.96
N SER A 92 -3.71 16.59 -2.21
CA SER A 92 -4.40 17.09 -3.40
C SER A 92 -3.96 16.33 -4.65
N GLY A 93 -4.81 16.26 -5.67
CA GLY A 93 -4.56 15.54 -6.93
C GLY A 93 -5.42 14.29 -7.06
N ASP A 94 -5.34 13.58 -8.18
CA ASP A 94 -6.28 12.51 -8.52
C ASP A 94 -6.22 11.31 -7.55
N HIS A 95 -5.07 11.05 -6.93
CA HIS A 95 -4.92 9.96 -5.96
C HIS A 95 -5.87 10.12 -4.74
N ILE A 96 -6.32 11.34 -4.40
CA ILE A 96 -7.26 11.53 -3.28
C ILE A 96 -8.64 10.95 -3.58
N THR A 97 -8.94 10.70 -4.86
CA THR A 97 -10.16 10.03 -5.32
C THR A 97 -9.94 8.56 -5.67
N SER A 98 -8.72 8.04 -5.51
CA SER A 98 -8.39 6.65 -5.79
C SER A 98 -8.76 5.75 -4.60
N PHE A 99 -10.06 5.57 -4.41
CA PHE A 99 -10.63 4.68 -3.41
C PHE A 99 -11.83 3.93 -4.00
N GLY A 100 -12.17 2.80 -3.40
CA GLY A 100 -13.36 2.04 -3.81
C GLY A 100 -13.64 0.89 -2.86
N THR A 101 -14.85 0.36 -2.95
CA THR A 101 -15.25 -0.85 -2.24
C THR A 101 -15.20 -2.02 -3.21
N LEU A 102 -14.38 -3.03 -2.92
CA LEU A 102 -14.36 -4.30 -3.65
C LEU A 102 -15.27 -5.30 -2.97
N ASN A 103 -16.21 -5.89 -3.71
CA ASN A 103 -16.97 -7.05 -3.26
C ASN A 103 -16.24 -8.34 -3.69
N LEU A 104 -15.82 -9.13 -2.71
CA LEU A 104 -15.01 -10.34 -2.88
C LEU A 104 -15.82 -11.56 -3.33
N VAL A 105 -17.14 -11.47 -3.33
CA VAL A 105 -18.06 -12.54 -3.75
C VAL A 105 -18.53 -12.33 -5.17
N THR A 106 -18.72 -11.08 -5.58
CA THR A 106 -19.25 -10.72 -6.90
C THR A 106 -18.21 -10.13 -7.85
N ASP A 107 -16.96 -9.95 -7.39
CA ASP A 107 -15.86 -9.31 -8.12
C ASP A 107 -16.20 -7.92 -8.68
N SER A 108 -17.07 -7.17 -7.98
CA SER A 108 -17.52 -5.84 -8.40
C SER A 108 -16.90 -4.75 -7.53
N THR A 109 -16.54 -3.62 -8.16
CA THR A 109 -16.05 -2.41 -7.49
C THR A 109 -17.06 -1.25 -7.59
N SER A 110 -17.24 -0.50 -6.50
CA SER A 110 -18.07 0.71 -6.44
C SER A 110 -17.37 1.88 -5.77
#